data_AF-A0A9N9VC46-F1
#
_entry.id   AF-A0A9N9VC46-F1
#
_cell.length_a   1.000
_cell.length_b   1.000
_cell.length_c   1.000
_cell.angle_alpha   90.00
_cell.angle_beta   90.00
_cell.angle_gamma   90.00
#
_symmetry.space_group_name_H-M   'P 1'
#
loop_
_entity.id
_entity.type
_entity.pdbx_description
1 polymer ?
#
loop_
_entity_poly.entity_id
_entity_poly.type
_entity_poly.pdbx_seq_one_letter_code
_entity_poly.pdbx_strand_id
1 'polypeptide(L)'
;MPGLDRHTASIYQLRSYASYQHSVSCPNIFAGERGGLYGFARDPNGAVKIGYRGTKFTNPQTQADGAARSIPTTRWTRQPTRKIPATAANVIKDFVQKFLPDLIPYETKTRLCWYTDSFDNHFVIDFVPGYKGLMVATGGSGHGFKFLPTLGKHVVDLLEGRSNDYLHYWKWRSPEANKKPYNSIMEGIASEDPFMSSYLLLKTVLQFGRVTCNTDI
;
A
#
# COMPACT_ATOMS: atom_id res chain seq x y z
N MET A 1 -11.75 9.86 -14.51
CA MET A 1 -10.57 9.61 -15.37
C MET A 1 -10.44 8.11 -15.59
N PRO A 2 -10.35 7.62 -16.83
CA PRO A 2 -9.93 6.25 -17.08
C PRO A 2 -8.45 6.12 -16.64
N GLY A 3 -8.17 5.43 -15.55
CA GLY A 3 -6.81 5.09 -15.12
C GLY A 3 -6.31 5.66 -13.79
N LEU A 4 -7.07 6.52 -13.11
CA LEU A 4 -6.73 6.99 -11.76
C LEU A 4 -7.29 6.07 -10.64
N ASP A 5 -8.08 5.06 -11.00
CA ASP A 5 -8.83 4.22 -10.05
C ASP A 5 -7.99 3.06 -9.47
N ARG A 6 -6.67 3.26 -9.33
CA ARG A 6 -5.72 2.26 -8.83
C ARG A 6 -5.42 2.54 -7.37
N HIS A 7 -6.29 2.08 -6.49
CA HIS A 7 -5.99 2.03 -5.07
C HIS A 7 -5.22 0.75 -4.75
N THR A 8 -4.03 0.89 -4.18
CA THR A 8 -3.16 -0.21 -3.77
C THR A 8 -3.14 -0.32 -2.26
N ALA A 9 -3.26 -1.53 -1.73
CA ALA A 9 -2.98 -1.83 -0.34
C ALA A 9 -1.50 -2.21 -0.09
N SER A 10 -0.82 -1.52 0.82
CA SER A 10 0.41 -1.96 1.50
C SER A 10 0.06 -2.58 2.85
N ILE A 11 0.81 -3.59 3.28
CA ILE A 11 0.46 -4.37 4.49
C ILE A 11 1.37 -3.95 5.64
N TYR A 12 0.81 -3.80 6.84
CA TYR A 12 1.57 -3.51 8.05
C TYR A 12 1.38 -4.58 9.11
N GLN A 13 2.47 -5.05 9.70
CA GLN A 13 2.49 -5.77 10.98
C GLN A 13 3.04 -4.86 12.07
N LEU A 14 2.36 -4.77 13.20
CA LEU A 14 2.87 -4.16 14.44
C LEU A 14 3.05 -5.26 15.50
N ARG A 15 4.24 -5.33 16.13
CA ARG A 15 4.50 -6.18 17.30
C ARG A 15 5.07 -5.36 18.45
N SER A 16 4.47 -5.42 19.64
CA SER A 16 4.94 -4.72 20.85
C SER A 16 5.97 -5.58 21.58
N TYR A 17 7.15 -5.01 21.87
CA TYR A 17 8.30 -5.67 22.50
C TYR A 17 9.00 -4.70 23.47
N ALA A 18 8.97 -4.97 24.77
CA ALA A 18 9.47 -4.06 25.80
C ALA A 18 11.01 -4.02 25.93
N SER A 19 11.73 -5.10 25.65
CA SER A 19 13.15 -5.28 26.06
C SER A 19 14.22 -5.27 24.94
N TYR A 20 13.88 -4.97 23.67
CA TYR A 20 14.83 -5.08 22.54
C TYR A 20 15.64 -3.80 22.39
N GLN A 21 16.97 -3.89 22.51
CA GLN A 21 17.89 -2.75 22.46
C GLN A 21 18.61 -2.55 21.11
N HIS A 22 18.36 -3.38 20.10
CA HIS A 22 19.05 -3.26 18.80
C HIS A 22 18.21 -2.49 17.76
N SER A 23 18.85 -1.61 17.00
CA SER A 23 18.23 -0.92 15.86
C SER A 23 18.12 -1.88 14.67
N VAL A 24 16.90 -2.29 14.31
CA VAL A 24 16.68 -3.05 13.08
C VAL A 24 16.62 -2.07 11.91
N SER A 25 17.76 -1.81 11.27
CA SER A 25 17.75 -1.27 9.91
C SER A 25 17.35 -2.41 8.98
N CYS A 26 16.16 -2.35 8.39
CA CYS A 26 15.74 -3.32 7.38
C CYS A 26 16.29 -2.87 6.03
N PRO A 27 17.36 -3.48 5.47
CA PRO A 27 17.72 -3.25 4.09
C PRO A 27 16.55 -3.69 3.19
N ASN A 28 16.45 -3.09 1.99
CA ASN A 28 15.49 -3.54 0.96
C ASN A 28 15.82 -4.99 0.59
N ILE A 29 15.13 -5.95 1.21
CA ILE A 29 15.38 -7.37 1.01
C ILE A 29 14.45 -7.86 -0.11
N PHE A 30 15.02 -7.95 -1.32
CA PHE A 30 14.49 -8.49 -2.59
C PHE A 30 13.58 -7.61 -3.48
N ALA A 31 13.72 -7.83 -4.79
CA ALA A 31 12.88 -7.28 -5.86
C ALA A 31 12.04 -8.41 -6.49
N GLY A 32 10.86 -8.10 -7.03
CA GLY A 32 9.97 -9.06 -7.70
C GLY A 32 8.60 -9.20 -7.03
N GLU A 33 7.81 -10.18 -7.49
CA GLU A 33 6.43 -10.45 -7.04
C GLU A 33 6.33 -10.81 -5.55
N ARG A 34 7.29 -11.61 -5.05
CA ARG A 34 7.44 -11.87 -3.60
C ARG A 34 7.99 -10.68 -2.81
N GLY A 35 8.31 -9.58 -3.50
CA GLY A 35 8.45 -8.25 -2.93
C GLY A 35 9.63 -8.02 -2.00
N GLY A 36 9.89 -6.74 -1.77
CA GLY A 36 10.74 -6.24 -0.70
C GLY A 36 9.99 -6.14 0.62
N LEU A 37 10.72 -6.15 1.72
CA LEU A 37 10.21 -5.71 3.03
C LEU A 37 10.77 -4.34 3.37
N TYR A 38 9.96 -3.52 4.03
CA TYR A 38 10.36 -2.25 4.63
C TYR A 38 9.82 -2.16 6.04
N GLY A 39 10.29 -1.22 6.85
CA GLY A 39 9.82 -1.13 8.22
C GLY A 39 10.20 0.17 8.89
N PHE A 40 9.64 0.37 10.08
CA PHE A 40 10.15 1.37 11.02
C PHE A 40 10.74 0.65 12.21
N ALA A 41 11.79 1.25 12.78
CA ALA A 41 12.36 0.81 14.03
C ALA A 41 11.30 0.83 15.15
N ARG A 42 11.65 0.18 16.26
CA ARG A 42 10.85 0.10 17.47
C ARG A 42 10.41 1.50 17.93
N ASP A 43 9.12 1.68 18.18
CA ASP A 43 8.60 2.88 18.83
C ASP A 43 8.83 2.84 20.36
N PRO A 44 8.58 3.95 21.09
CA PRO A 44 8.72 3.97 22.55
C PRO A 44 7.82 2.96 23.30
N ASN A 45 6.74 2.48 22.69
CA ASN A 45 5.83 1.46 23.25
C ASN A 45 6.27 0.04 22.89
N GLY A 46 7.46 -0.11 22.29
CA GLY A 46 8.00 -1.38 21.86
C GLY A 46 7.49 -1.86 20.50
N ALA A 47 6.70 -1.09 19.77
CA ALA A 47 6.08 -1.53 18.52
C ALA A 47 7.08 -1.53 17.35
N VAL A 48 7.29 -2.67 16.72
CA VAL A 48 8.06 -2.81 15.46
C VAL A 48 7.09 -2.89 14.29
N LYS A 49 7.32 -2.09 13.24
CA LYS A 49 6.50 -2.09 12.02
C LYS A 49 7.21 -2.80 10.88
N ILE A 50 6.59 -3.85 10.34
CA ILE A 50 7.05 -4.53 9.10
C ILE A 50 6.01 -4.30 8.01
N GLY A 51 6.50 -3.89 6.84
CA GLY A 51 5.75 -3.53 5.65
C GLY A 51 6.09 -4.44 4.49
N TYR A 52 5.08 -4.99 3.82
CA TYR A 52 5.28 -5.74 2.58
C TYR A 52 5.20 -4.82 1.36
N ARG A 53 6.21 -4.92 0.48
CA ARG A 53 6.36 -4.19 -0.78
C ARG A 53 6.60 -5.18 -1.93
N GLY A 54 5.60 -5.98 -2.25
CA GLY A 54 5.57 -6.81 -3.45
C GLY A 54 4.34 -6.50 -4.28
N THR A 55 3.55 -7.54 -4.55
CA THR A 55 2.30 -7.45 -5.27
C THR A 55 1.35 -6.43 -4.65
N LYS A 56 0.76 -5.60 -5.51
CA LYS A 56 -0.20 -4.56 -5.14
C LYS A 56 -1.62 -5.11 -5.29
N PHE A 57 -2.46 -4.87 -4.30
CA PHE A 57 -3.83 -5.39 -4.28
C PHE A 57 -4.84 -4.26 -4.52
N THR A 58 -5.81 -4.53 -5.39
CA THR A 58 -7.00 -3.67 -5.62
C THR A 58 -8.24 -4.31 -5.02
N ASN A 59 -9.28 -3.53 -4.75
CA ASN A 59 -10.60 -4.04 -4.34
C ASN A 59 -11.67 -3.53 -5.31
N PRO A 60 -11.70 -4.05 -6.55
CA PRO A 60 -12.59 -3.55 -7.59
C PRO A 60 -14.05 -3.84 -7.24
N GLN A 61 -14.89 -2.83 -7.36
CA GLN A 61 -16.34 -2.91 -7.19
C GLN A 61 -17.02 -2.22 -8.36
N THR A 62 -18.03 -2.86 -8.93
CA THR A 62 -18.85 -2.28 -10.00
C THR A 62 -19.63 -1.08 -9.46
N GLN A 63 -19.48 0.06 -10.10
CA GLN A 63 -20.20 1.29 -9.75
C GLN A 63 -21.53 1.38 -10.50
N ALA A 64 -22.36 2.39 -10.16
CA ALA A 64 -23.67 2.59 -10.78
C ALA A 64 -23.61 2.84 -12.30
N ASP A 65 -22.47 3.29 -12.81
CA ASP A 65 -22.21 3.48 -14.25
C ASP A 65 -21.70 2.20 -14.95
N GLY A 66 -21.70 1.05 -14.26
CA GLY A 66 -21.24 -0.23 -14.79
C GLY A 66 -19.71 -0.40 -14.81
N ALA A 67 -18.93 0.64 -14.50
CA ALA A 67 -17.48 0.55 -14.49
C ALA A 67 -16.96 -0.01 -13.14
N ALA A 68 -16.00 -0.93 -13.21
CA ALA A 68 -15.31 -1.43 -12.03
C ALA A 68 -14.27 -0.41 -11.54
N ARG A 69 -14.33 -0.04 -10.25
CA ARG A 69 -13.36 0.85 -9.60
C ARG A 69 -12.89 0.27 -8.28
N SER A 70 -11.60 0.42 -7.98
CA SER A 70 -11.08 -0.05 -6.69
C SER A 70 -11.63 0.80 -5.54
N ILE A 71 -12.26 0.20 -4.55
CA ILE A 71 -12.79 0.88 -3.37
C ILE A 71 -11.99 0.47 -2.12
N PRO A 72 -11.32 1.40 -1.43
CA PRO A 72 -10.54 1.07 -0.25
C PRO A 72 -11.42 0.61 0.92
N THR A 73 -11.01 -0.48 1.58
CA THR A 73 -11.59 -0.90 2.86
C THR A 73 -10.79 -0.33 4.02
N THR A 74 -11.40 0.53 4.83
CA THR A 74 -10.71 1.29 5.90
C THR A 74 -11.28 0.96 7.27
N ARG A 75 -10.77 1.53 8.37
CA ARG A 75 -11.39 1.32 9.71
C ARG A 75 -12.79 1.96 9.84
N TRP A 76 -13.22 2.77 8.87
CA TRP A 76 -14.51 3.48 8.86
C TRP A 76 -15.50 2.89 7.86
N THR A 77 -15.08 1.92 7.03
CA THR A 77 -16.02 1.21 6.15
C THR A 77 -16.91 0.29 6.97
N ARG A 78 -18.14 0.02 6.49
CA ARG A 78 -19.15 -0.81 7.18
C ARG A 78 -18.62 -2.16 7.63
N GLN A 79 -17.77 -2.79 6.81
CA GLN A 79 -17.11 -4.05 7.12
C GLN A 79 -15.58 -3.86 7.10
N PRO A 80 -14.98 -3.38 8.20
CA PRO A 80 -13.54 -3.20 8.26
C PRO A 80 -12.83 -4.55 8.36
N THR A 81 -11.67 -4.68 7.73
CA THR A 81 -10.83 -5.89 7.81
C THR A 81 -9.46 -5.58 8.40
N ARG A 82 -8.98 -6.48 9.24
CA ARG A 82 -7.56 -6.55 9.68
C ARG A 82 -6.81 -7.66 8.96
N LYS A 83 -7.50 -8.47 8.18
CA LYS A 83 -6.89 -9.58 7.47
C LYS A 83 -6.02 -9.01 6.33
N ILE A 84 -4.99 -9.77 5.96
CA ILE A 84 -4.06 -9.43 4.88
C ILE A 84 -3.95 -10.64 3.92
N PRO A 85 -3.61 -10.42 2.63
CA PRO A 85 -3.36 -11.50 1.67
C PRO A 85 -2.34 -12.53 2.18
N ALA A 86 -2.60 -13.81 1.91
CA ALA A 86 -1.75 -14.92 2.37
C ALA A 86 -0.32 -14.80 1.84
N THR A 87 -0.14 -14.39 0.59
CA THR A 87 1.18 -14.18 -0.03
C THR A 87 2.05 -13.25 0.80
N ALA A 88 1.51 -12.10 1.20
CA ALA A 88 2.23 -11.14 2.03
C ALA A 88 2.41 -11.62 3.48
N ALA A 89 1.40 -12.31 4.04
CA ALA A 89 1.50 -12.90 5.36
C ALA A 89 2.66 -13.92 5.46
N ASN A 90 2.82 -14.76 4.43
CA ASN A 90 3.88 -15.75 4.34
C ASN A 90 5.26 -15.10 4.20
N VAL A 91 5.42 -14.10 3.33
CA VAL A 91 6.69 -13.38 3.18
C VAL A 91 7.12 -12.71 4.49
N ILE A 92 6.18 -12.06 5.18
CA ILE A 92 6.46 -11.43 6.48
C ILE A 92 6.79 -12.49 7.54
N LYS A 93 6.07 -13.62 7.56
CA LYS A 93 6.35 -14.73 8.47
C LYS A 93 7.76 -15.27 8.26
N ASP A 94 8.14 -15.59 7.04
CA ASP A 94 9.45 -16.17 6.71
C ASP A 94 10.58 -15.24 7.13
N PHE A 95 10.39 -13.93 6.92
CA PHE A 95 11.34 -12.91 7.38
C PHE A 95 11.44 -12.85 8.91
N VAL A 96 10.31 -12.82 9.62
CA VAL A 96 10.31 -12.77 11.08
C VAL A 96 10.94 -14.04 11.66
N GLN A 97 10.62 -15.22 11.13
CA GLN A 97 11.20 -16.47 11.60
C GLN A 97 12.71 -16.54 11.39
N LYS A 98 13.20 -16.03 10.26
CA LYS A 98 14.62 -16.09 9.91
C LYS A 98 15.47 -15.02 10.60
N PHE A 99 14.96 -13.79 10.70
CA PHE A 99 15.78 -12.63 11.08
C PHE A 99 15.36 -11.99 12.41
N LEU A 100 14.12 -12.20 12.86
CA LEU A 100 13.58 -11.58 14.07
C LEU A 100 12.83 -12.62 14.93
N PRO A 101 13.43 -13.79 15.24
CA PRO A 101 12.73 -14.88 15.93
C PRO A 101 12.22 -14.47 17.31
N ASP A 102 12.92 -13.55 17.99
CA ASP A 102 12.51 -13.00 19.28
C ASP A 102 11.16 -12.30 19.24
N LEU A 103 10.73 -11.83 18.06
CA LEU A 103 9.43 -11.19 17.91
C LEU A 103 8.27 -12.20 17.89
N ILE A 104 8.52 -13.48 17.61
CA ILE A 104 7.49 -14.53 17.46
C ILE A 104 6.46 -14.58 18.61
N PRO A 105 6.85 -14.62 19.90
CA PRO A 105 5.90 -14.76 21.01
C PRO A 105 5.00 -13.55 21.25
N TYR A 106 5.29 -12.40 20.64
CA TYR A 106 4.59 -11.15 20.91
C TYR A 106 3.33 -10.98 20.08
N GLU A 107 2.38 -10.21 20.59
CA GLU A 107 1.14 -9.91 19.88
C GLU A 107 1.42 -9.26 18.51
N THR A 108 0.71 -9.75 17.50
CA THR A 108 0.73 -9.25 16.13
C THR A 108 -0.58 -8.55 15.78
N LYS A 109 -0.48 -7.34 15.23
CA LYS A 109 -1.60 -6.60 14.64
C LYS A 109 -1.35 -6.36 13.16
N THR A 110 -2.36 -6.58 12.32
CA THR A 110 -2.27 -6.41 10.87
C THR A 110 -3.28 -5.41 10.33
N ARG A 111 -2.91 -4.71 9.25
CA ARG A 111 -3.82 -3.84 8.50
C ARG A 111 -3.37 -3.66 7.04
N LEU A 112 -4.33 -3.32 6.19
CA LEU A 112 -4.11 -2.80 4.85
C LEU A 112 -3.89 -1.28 4.86
N CYS A 113 -3.15 -0.76 3.90
CA CYS A 113 -2.84 0.65 3.73
C CYS A 113 -3.07 1.08 2.30
N TRP A 114 -4.12 1.85 2.10
CA TRP A 114 -4.52 2.29 0.77
C TRP A 114 -3.80 3.55 0.34
N TYR A 115 -3.38 3.58 -0.92
CA TYR A 115 -2.92 4.78 -1.62
C TYR A 115 -3.24 4.66 -3.11
N THR A 116 -3.18 5.78 -3.83
CA THR A 116 -3.48 5.82 -5.27
C THR A 116 -2.20 5.91 -6.07
N ASP A 117 -2.07 5.05 -7.08
CA ASP A 117 -1.04 5.13 -8.10
C ASP A 117 -1.53 5.96 -9.29
N SER A 118 -0.72 6.91 -9.76
CA SER A 118 -0.90 7.45 -11.12
C SER A 118 -0.36 6.46 -12.15
N PHE A 119 -0.75 6.63 -13.42
CA PHE A 119 -0.26 5.75 -14.49
C PHE A 119 1.26 5.82 -14.71
N ASP A 120 1.90 6.91 -14.31
CA ASP A 120 3.32 7.20 -14.48
C ASP A 120 4.11 7.33 -13.17
N ASN A 121 3.51 6.98 -12.03
CA ASN A 121 4.10 7.12 -10.69
C ASN A 121 4.47 8.54 -10.23
N HIS A 122 4.07 9.59 -10.93
CA HIS A 122 4.23 10.98 -10.48
C HIS A 122 3.00 11.50 -9.73
N PHE A 123 3.19 12.50 -8.89
CA PHE A 123 2.07 13.19 -8.25
C PHE A 123 1.12 13.80 -9.30
N VAL A 124 -0.12 14.04 -8.87
CA VAL A 124 -1.11 14.83 -9.61
C VAL A 124 -1.50 15.99 -8.71
N ILE A 125 -0.86 17.13 -8.95
CA ILE A 125 -1.05 18.39 -8.22
C ILE A 125 -1.38 19.44 -9.28
N ASP A 126 -2.67 19.63 -9.54
CA ASP A 126 -3.15 20.57 -10.56
C ASP A 126 -4.64 20.93 -10.37
N PHE A 127 -5.08 21.98 -11.04
CA PHE A 127 -6.49 22.32 -11.20
C PHE A 127 -7.20 21.29 -12.08
N VAL A 128 -8.45 20.98 -11.74
CA VAL A 128 -9.28 20.04 -12.49
C VAL A 128 -9.91 20.75 -13.69
N PRO A 129 -9.61 20.33 -14.94
CA PRO A 129 -10.20 20.94 -16.13
C PRO A 129 -11.72 20.89 -16.10
N GLY A 130 -12.37 22.00 -16.44
CA GLY A 130 -13.83 22.13 -16.42
C GLY A 130 -14.45 22.49 -15.07
N TYR A 131 -13.65 22.57 -13.99
CA TYR A 131 -14.14 22.91 -12.65
C TYR A 131 -13.40 24.14 -12.09
N LYS A 132 -14.09 25.28 -12.03
CA LYS A 132 -13.50 26.51 -11.48
C LYS A 132 -13.24 26.36 -9.98
N GLY A 133 -12.00 26.61 -9.56
CA GLY A 133 -11.61 26.60 -8.15
C GLY A 133 -11.40 25.22 -7.53
N LEU A 134 -11.48 24.14 -8.32
CA LEU A 134 -11.18 22.79 -7.86
C LEU A 134 -9.76 22.40 -8.23
N MET A 135 -8.95 22.10 -7.21
CA MET A 135 -7.59 21.58 -7.36
C MET A 135 -7.47 20.24 -6.63
N VAL A 136 -6.64 19.34 -7.17
CA VAL A 136 -6.31 18.07 -6.54
C VAL A 136 -4.85 18.02 -6.16
N ALA A 137 -4.53 17.31 -5.08
CA ALA A 137 -3.18 16.92 -4.69
C ALA A 137 -3.19 15.43 -4.33
N THR A 138 -2.93 14.57 -5.33
CA THR A 138 -3.10 13.11 -5.25
C THR A 138 -1.99 12.38 -6.01
N GLY A 139 -2.16 11.08 -6.29
CA GLY A 139 -1.19 10.28 -7.04
C GLY A 139 0.08 9.98 -6.24
N GLY A 140 -0.06 9.79 -4.92
CA GLY A 140 1.06 9.55 -4.01
C GLY A 140 1.93 8.35 -4.37
N SER A 141 1.41 7.41 -5.16
CA SER A 141 2.13 6.33 -5.85
C SER A 141 3.09 5.52 -4.97
N GLY A 142 2.72 5.34 -3.70
CA GLY A 142 3.48 4.61 -2.69
C GLY A 142 4.75 5.31 -2.20
N HIS A 143 5.00 6.57 -2.59
CA HIS A 143 6.21 7.31 -2.21
C HIS A 143 5.95 8.67 -1.57
N GLY A 144 4.71 9.16 -1.57
CA GLY A 144 4.33 10.48 -1.03
C GLY A 144 4.73 10.75 0.43
N PHE A 145 4.79 9.71 1.28
CA PHE A 145 5.12 9.90 2.71
C PHE A 145 6.48 10.56 2.94
N LYS A 146 7.50 10.26 2.12
CA LYS A 146 8.84 10.86 2.28
C LYS A 146 8.85 12.36 1.97
N PHE A 147 7.86 12.84 1.22
CA PHE A 147 7.70 14.23 0.82
C PHE A 147 6.77 15.00 1.77
N LEU A 148 6.30 14.39 2.87
CA LEU A 148 5.45 15.05 3.87
C LEU A 148 5.93 16.46 4.27
N PRO A 149 7.21 16.71 4.58
CA PRO A 149 7.65 18.04 5.01
C PRO A 149 7.72 19.08 3.88
N THR A 150 7.76 18.65 2.61
CA THR A 150 8.03 19.57 1.48
C THR A 150 6.88 19.68 0.48
N LEU A 151 6.02 18.66 0.35
CA LEU A 151 5.01 18.63 -0.71
C LEU A 151 4.00 19.77 -0.60
N GLY A 152 3.62 20.15 0.63
CA GLY A 152 2.66 21.21 0.89
C GLY A 152 3.07 22.57 0.33
N LYS A 153 4.37 22.90 0.33
CA LYS A 153 4.87 24.18 -0.20
C LYS A 153 4.58 24.32 -1.70
N HIS A 154 4.73 23.22 -2.45
CA HIS A 154 4.49 23.20 -3.88
C HIS A 154 3.00 23.25 -4.22
N VAL A 155 2.16 22.65 -3.36
CA VAL A 155 0.70 22.76 -3.47
C VAL A 155 0.27 24.22 -3.28
N VAL A 156 0.84 24.92 -2.30
CA VAL A 156 0.57 26.35 -2.07
C VAL A 156 1.10 27.21 -3.22
N ASP A 157 2.30 26.93 -3.73
CA ASP A 157 2.85 27.65 -4.89
C ASP A 157 1.88 27.61 -6.07
N LEU A 158 1.33 26.43 -6.40
CA LEU A 158 0.35 26.31 -7.47
C LEU A 158 -0.93 27.10 -7.19
N LEU A 159 -1.46 27.04 -5.96
CA LEU A 159 -2.66 27.78 -5.56
C LEU A 159 -2.49 29.30 -5.68
N GLU A 160 -1.31 29.81 -5.37
CA GLU A 160 -0.97 31.24 -5.41
C GLU A 160 -0.45 31.68 -6.79
N GLY A 161 -0.41 30.79 -7.78
CA GLY A 161 0.07 31.09 -9.14
C GLY A 161 1.59 31.27 -9.23
N ARG A 162 2.35 30.76 -8.27
CA ARG A 162 3.82 30.75 -8.30
C ARG A 162 4.33 29.56 -9.09
N SER A 163 5.32 29.80 -9.95
CA SER A 163 6.03 28.75 -10.67
C SER A 163 7.15 28.15 -9.82
N ASN A 164 7.39 26.85 -9.95
CA ASN A 164 8.61 26.17 -9.48
C ASN A 164 9.00 25.02 -10.43
N ASP A 165 10.20 24.49 -10.24
CA ASP A 165 10.82 23.48 -11.12
C ASP A 165 10.14 22.10 -11.13
N TYR A 166 9.10 21.89 -10.33
CA TYR A 166 8.47 20.57 -10.18
C TYR A 166 7.03 20.53 -10.71
N LEU A 167 6.31 21.66 -10.67
CA LEU A 167 4.87 21.69 -10.99
C LEU A 167 4.57 21.21 -12.41
N HIS A 168 5.48 21.38 -13.37
CA HIS A 168 5.26 20.89 -14.73
C HIS A 168 5.21 19.37 -14.85
N TYR A 169 5.79 18.62 -13.91
CA TYR A 169 5.70 17.16 -13.87
C TYR A 169 4.39 16.65 -13.25
N TRP A 170 3.68 17.49 -12.49
CA TRP A 170 2.54 17.07 -11.66
C TRP A 170 1.19 17.52 -12.22
N LYS A 171 1.18 18.07 -13.44
CA LYS A 171 -0.03 18.55 -14.13
C LYS A 171 -1.11 17.48 -14.28
N TRP A 172 -2.34 17.94 -14.42
CA TRP A 172 -3.48 17.13 -14.84
C TRP A 172 -3.21 16.58 -16.25
N ARG A 173 -3.31 15.26 -16.39
CA ARG A 173 -2.87 14.56 -17.61
C ARG A 173 -3.56 13.22 -17.76
N SER A 174 -3.55 12.72 -18.99
CA SER A 174 -4.09 11.41 -19.36
C SER A 174 -2.97 10.53 -19.92
N PRO A 175 -3.06 9.20 -19.76
CA PRO A 175 -2.12 8.29 -20.41
C PRO A 175 -2.23 8.41 -21.93
N GLU A 176 -1.09 8.37 -22.62
CA GLU A 176 -1.05 8.20 -24.06
C GLU A 176 -1.57 6.80 -24.43
N ALA A 177 -2.30 6.69 -25.55
CA ALA A 177 -3.04 5.47 -25.93
C ALA A 177 -2.19 4.18 -25.92
N ASN A 178 -0.87 4.28 -26.14
CA ASN A 178 0.04 3.14 -26.27
C ASN A 178 1.01 2.95 -25.10
N LYS A 179 0.93 3.77 -24.04
CA LYS A 179 1.90 3.73 -22.95
C LYS A 179 1.41 2.82 -21.82
N LYS A 180 2.15 1.72 -21.59
CA LYS A 180 1.86 0.83 -20.46
C LYS A 180 2.07 1.58 -19.13
N PRO A 181 1.14 1.46 -18.17
CA PRO A 181 1.31 2.01 -16.83
C PRO A 181 2.55 1.44 -16.15
N TYR A 182 3.26 2.27 -15.39
CA TYR A 182 4.50 1.89 -14.73
C TYR A 182 4.30 0.79 -13.66
N ASN A 183 3.12 0.78 -13.02
CA ASN A 183 2.71 -0.27 -12.09
C ASN A 183 1.65 -1.16 -12.74
N SER A 184 2.10 -2.26 -13.34
CA SER A 184 1.24 -3.27 -13.96
C SER A 184 0.95 -4.48 -13.07
N ILE A 185 1.66 -4.66 -11.95
CA ILE A 185 1.47 -5.78 -11.01
C ILE A 185 0.32 -5.42 -10.06
N MET A 186 -0.91 -5.68 -10.46
CA MET A 186 -2.12 -5.43 -9.67
C MET A 186 -2.98 -6.70 -9.64
N GLU A 187 -3.19 -7.28 -8.46
CA GLU A 187 -4.13 -8.39 -8.28
C GLU A 187 -5.54 -7.82 -8.01
N GLY A 188 -6.55 -8.42 -8.64
CA GLY A 188 -7.97 -7.99 -8.64
C GLY A 188 -8.91 -9.19 -8.72
N ILE A 189 -10.19 -9.02 -9.07
CA ILE A 189 -11.19 -10.13 -9.07
C ILE A 189 -10.80 -11.32 -9.96
N ALA A 190 -10.03 -11.10 -11.04
CA ALA A 190 -9.73 -12.11 -12.05
C ALA A 190 -8.38 -12.85 -11.85
N SER A 191 -7.68 -12.62 -10.73
CA SER A 191 -6.38 -13.23 -10.50
C SER A 191 -6.44 -14.49 -9.64
N GLU A 192 -5.38 -15.30 -9.62
CA GLU A 192 -5.33 -16.56 -8.85
C GLU A 192 -5.42 -16.33 -7.32
N ASP A 193 -5.06 -15.13 -6.85
CA ASP A 193 -5.25 -14.66 -5.46
C ASP A 193 -6.07 -13.36 -5.42
N PRO A 194 -7.38 -13.41 -5.74
CA PRO A 194 -8.22 -12.24 -5.79
C PRO A 194 -8.38 -11.63 -4.40
N PHE A 195 -8.54 -10.30 -4.34
CA PHE A 195 -8.89 -9.61 -3.11
C PHE A 195 -10.13 -10.26 -2.47
N MET A 196 -9.89 -10.94 -1.35
CA MET A 196 -10.80 -11.63 -0.40
C MET A 196 -10.80 -13.17 -0.46
N SER A 197 -10.03 -13.82 -1.35
CA SER A 197 -10.05 -15.30 -1.46
C SER A 197 -9.16 -16.02 -0.44
N SER A 198 -7.95 -15.53 -0.15
CA SER A 198 -7.00 -16.18 0.79
C SER A 198 -6.52 -15.26 1.92
N TYR A 199 -7.38 -15.03 2.91
CA TYR A 199 -7.08 -14.11 4.02
C TYR A 199 -6.82 -14.85 5.32
N LEU A 200 -5.54 -14.94 5.68
CA LEU A 200 -5.13 -15.52 6.95
C LEU A 200 -4.94 -14.41 8.00
N LEU A 201 -5.39 -14.67 9.24
CA LEU A 201 -4.90 -13.91 10.38
C LEU A 201 -3.43 -14.29 10.57
N LEU A 202 -2.53 -13.30 10.56
CA LEU A 202 -1.10 -13.58 10.71
C LEU A 202 -0.79 -14.31 12.03
N LYS A 203 -1.60 -14.13 13.08
CA LYS A 203 -1.54 -14.94 14.32
C LYS A 203 -1.65 -16.45 14.03
N THR A 204 -2.59 -16.87 13.19
CA THR A 204 -2.77 -18.27 12.75
C THR A 204 -1.56 -18.78 11.97
N VAL A 205 -0.96 -17.92 11.14
CA VAL A 205 0.19 -18.29 10.31
C VAL A 205 1.47 -18.41 11.14
N LEU A 206 1.66 -17.58 12.18
CA LEU A 206 2.87 -17.56 13.00
C LEU A 206 2.90 -18.64 14.09
N GLN A 207 1.74 -19.03 14.63
CA GLN A 207 1.63 -20.08 15.66
C GLN A 207 1.61 -21.50 15.10
N PHE A 208 1.19 -21.70 13.84
CA PHE A 208 1.18 -23.01 13.20
C PHE A 208 2.27 -23.11 12.13
N GLY A 209 3.19 -24.05 12.31
CA GLY A 209 4.09 -24.49 11.24
C GLY A 209 3.26 -24.93 10.04
N ARG A 210 3.61 -24.44 8.84
CA ARG A 210 2.91 -24.61 7.54
C ARG A 210 1.37 -24.66 7.64
N VAL A 211 0.71 -23.54 7.34
CA VAL A 211 -0.71 -23.55 6.97
C VAL A 211 -0.80 -24.12 5.56
N THR A 212 -1.19 -25.38 5.42
CA THR A 212 -1.72 -25.89 4.15
C THR A 212 -3.08 -25.23 3.92
N CYS A 213 -3.30 -24.67 2.73
CA CYS A 213 -4.65 -24.33 2.29
C CYS A 213 -5.45 -25.64 2.27
N ASN A 214 -6.37 -25.83 3.21
CA ASN A 214 -7.46 -26.77 3.00
C ASN A 214 -8.47 -26.07 2.10
N THR A 215 -8.40 -26.40 0.82
CA THR A 215 -9.53 -26.31 -0.10
C THR A 215 -10.38 -27.54 0.12
N ASP A 216 -11.37 -27.47 1.02
CA ASP A 216 -12.47 -28.43 1.02
C ASP A 216 -13.77 -27.66 1.32
N ILE A 217 -14.60 -27.65 0.27
CA ILE A 217 -16.04 -27.37 0.09
C ILE A 217 -16.83 -26.91 1.33
#